data_AF-A0A662HA12-F1
#
_entry.id   AF-A0A662HA12-F1
#
_cell.length_a   1.000
_cell.length_b   1.000
_cell.length_c   1.000
_cell.angle_alpha   90.00
_cell.angle_beta   90.00
_cell.angle_gamma   90.00
#
_symmetry.space_group_name_H-M   'P 1'
#
loop_
_entity.id
_entity.type
_entity.pdbx_description
1 polymer ?
#
loop_
_entity_poly.entity_id
_entity_poly.type
_entity_poly.pdbx_seq_one_letter_code
_entity_poly.pdbx_strand_id
1 'polypeptide(L)' 'MRAVKNVLVTGRPGIGKTTAVLRAAEELRRRGLRIGGMVSREVRRGGVRVGFI' A
#
# COMPACT_ATOMS: atom_id res chain seq x y z
N MET A 1 15.13 21.49 7.55
CA MET A 1 14.29 20.36 7.08
C MET A 1 12.85 20.62 7.48
N ARG A 2 11.88 20.53 6.56
CA ARG A 2 10.46 20.65 6.89
C ARG A 2 10.01 19.34 7.55
N ALA A 3 9.30 19.39 8.67
CA ALA A 3 8.78 18.19 9.33
C ALA A 3 7.76 17.51 8.40
N VAL A 4 8.06 16.26 8.02
CA VAL A 4 7.14 15.42 7.23
C VAL A 4 6.30 14.62 8.20
N LYS A 5 4.97 14.66 8.05
CA LYS A 5 4.06 13.85 8.87
C LYS A 5 3.97 12.43 8.29
N ASN A 6 4.20 11.44 9.14
CA ASN A 6 3.97 10.03 8.81
C ASN A 6 2.52 9.66 9.12
N VAL A 7 1.91 8.85 8.24
CA VAL A 7 0.53 8.36 8.41
C VAL A 7 0.56 6.83 8.43
N LEU A 8 -0.03 6.24 9.46
CA LEU A 8 -0.19 4.79 9.60
C LEU A 8 -1.67 4.42 9.51
N VAL A 9 -2.00 3.45 8.65
CA VAL A 9 -3.37 2.94 8.47
C VAL A 9 -3.50 1.56 9.12
N THR A 10 -4.35 1.43 10.13
CA THR A 10 -4.56 0.19 10.89
C THR A 10 -6.01 -0.29 10.80
N GLY A 11 -6.28 -1.51 11.24
CA GLY A 11 -7.63 -2.11 11.23
C GLY A 11 -7.63 -3.59 10.86
N ARG A 12 -8.80 -4.25 11.02
CA ARG A 12 -8.98 -5.70 10.79
C ARG A 12 -8.55 -6.15 9.37
N PRO A 13 -8.09 -7.40 9.17
CA PRO A 13 -7.87 -7.96 7.84
C PRO A 13 -9.10 -7.81 6.94
N GLY A 14 -8.90 -7.56 5.64
CA GLY A 14 -10.01 -7.40 4.68
C GLY A 14 -10.75 -6.05 4.68
N ILE A 15 -10.48 -5.13 5.64
CA ILE A 15 -11.21 -3.84 5.75
C ILE A 15 -10.85 -2.80 4.66
N GLY A 16 -9.98 -3.14 3.69
CA GLY A 16 -9.63 -2.25 2.58
C GLY A 16 -8.44 -1.31 2.79
N LYS A 17 -7.58 -1.55 3.80
CA LYS A 17 -6.37 -0.72 4.06
C LYS A 17 -5.45 -0.58 2.84
N THR A 18 -5.10 -1.70 2.21
CA THR A 18 -4.26 -1.71 1.00
C THR A 18 -4.92 -0.91 -0.13
N THR A 19 -6.24 -1.06 -0.31
CA THR A 19 -7.01 -0.31 -1.30
C THR A 19 -6.98 1.20 -1.03
N ALA A 20 -7.12 1.61 0.23
CA ALA A 20 -7.07 3.03 0.61
C ALA A 20 -5.70 3.65 0.29
N VAL A 21 -4.61 2.97 0.67
CA VAL A 21 -3.23 3.45 0.40
C VAL A 21 -2.95 3.52 -1.10
N LEU A 22 -3.34 2.50 -1.87
CA LEU A 22 -3.15 2.48 -3.33
C LEU A 22 -3.92 3.62 -4.02
N ARG A 23 -5.18 3.86 -3.64
CA ARG A 23 -5.99 4.97 -4.19
C ARG A 23 -5.39 6.34 -3.86
N ALA A 24 -4.87 6.52 -2.65
CA ALA A 24 -4.18 7.75 -2.27
C ALA A 24 -2.93 7.95 -3.14
N ALA A 25 -2.12 6.91 -3.35
CA ALA A 25 -0.94 6.96 -4.22
C ALA A 25 -1.31 7.32 -5.67
N GLU A 26 -2.36 6.71 -6.23
CA GLU A 26 -2.86 7.04 -7.57
C GLU A 26 -3.35 8.48 -7.68
N GLU A 27 -4.09 8.97 -6.68
CA GLU A 27 -4.57 10.35 -6.65
C GLU A 27 -3.41 11.35 -6.62
N LEU A 28 -2.38 11.08 -5.82
CA LEU A 28 -1.19 11.93 -5.80
C LEU A 28 -0.44 11.91 -7.14
N ARG A 29 -0.35 10.73 -7.79
CA ARG A 29 0.20 10.62 -9.15
C ARG A 29 -0.61 11.44 -10.17
N ARG A 30 -1.94 11.39 -10.12
CA ARG A 30 -2.82 12.20 -10.98
C ARG A 30 -2.60 13.71 -10.83
N ARG A 31 -2.18 14.15 -9.63
CA ARG A 31 -1.80 15.54 -9.35
C ARG A 31 -0.37 15.90 -9.79
N GLY A 32 0.32 15.02 -10.52
CA GLY A 32 1.67 15.25 -11.02
C GLY A 32 2.78 15.03 -9.99
N LEU A 33 2.47 14.45 -8.82
CA LEU A 33 3.49 14.18 -7.79
C LEU A 33 4.26 12.90 -8.12
N ARG A 34 5.59 12.94 -7.90
CA ARG A 34 6.44 11.75 -7.97
C ARG A 34 6.22 10.89 -6.73
N ILE A 35 5.75 9.67 -6.93
CA ILE A 35 5.42 8.71 -5.86
C ILE A 35 6.30 7.46 -5.99
N GLY A 36 7.00 7.12 -4.90
CA GLY A 36 7.76 5.88 -4.74
C GLY A 36 7.21 4.99 -3.62
N GLY A 37 7.81 3.81 -3.43
CA GLY A 37 7.44 2.85 -2.40
C GLY A 37 7.24 1.44 -2.96
N MET A 38 6.82 0.51 -2.09
CA MET A 38 6.51 -0.88 -2.43
C MET A 38 5.17 -1.30 -1.84
N VAL A 39 4.49 -2.22 -2.51
CA VAL A 39 3.28 -2.87 -2.01
C VAL A 39 3.47 -4.36 -2.20
N SER A 40 3.40 -5.12 -1.11
CA SER A 40 3.50 -6.56 -1.18
C SER A 40 2.13 -7.24 -1.29
N ARG A 41 2.08 -8.36 -2.00
CA ARG A 41 0.94 -9.26 -2.13
C ARG A 41 1.36 -10.66 -1.73
N GLU A 42 0.45 -11.37 -1.08
CA GLU A 42 0.67 -12.77 -0.74
C GLU A 42 0.71 -13.64 -2.01
N VAL A 43 1.72 -14.50 -2.11
CA VAL A 43 1.81 -15.51 -3.17
C VAL A 43 1.41 -16.87 -2.62
N ARG A 44 0.45 -17.52 -3.28
CA ARG A 44 0.03 -18.88 -2.97
C ARG A 44 0.19 -19.79 -4.19
N ARG A 45 0.72 -21.00 -3.98
CA ARG A 45 0.79 -22.09 -4.98
C ARG A 45 0.25 -23.36 -4.35
N GLY A 46 -0.65 -24.08 -5.04
CA GLY A 46 -1.27 -25.29 -4.50
C GLY A 46 -1.99 -25.07 -3.15
N GLY A 47 -2.55 -23.88 -2.93
CA GLY A 47 -3.19 -23.54 -1.64
C GLY A 47 -2.23 -23.24 -0.49
N VAL A 48 -0.91 -23.30 -0.68
CA VAL A 48 0.11 -23.01 0.35
C VAL A 48 0.73 -21.63 0.09
N ARG A 49 0.96 -20.84 1.15
CA ARG A 49 1.70 -19.58 1.08
C ARG A 49 3.16 -19.87 0.79
N VAL A 50 3.69 -19.31 -0.30
CA VAL A 50 5.10 -19.50 -0.72
C VAL A 50 5.95 -18.23 -0.61
N GLY A 51 5.34 -17.08 -0.30
CA GLY A 51 6.07 -15.83 -0.11
C GLY A 51 5.19 -14.59 -0.28
N PHE A 52 5.86 -13.46 -0.51
CA PHE A 52 5.26 -12.17 -0.81
C PHE A 52 6.03 -11.52 -1.97
N ILE A 53 5.33 -10.89 -2.93
CA ILE A 53 5.94 -10.00 -3.96
C ILE A 53 5.49 -8.59 -3.72
#